data_AF-A0A849E260-F1
#
_entry.id   AF-A0A849E260-F1
#
_cell.length_a   1.000
_cell.length_b   1.000
_cell.length_c   1.000
_cell.angle_alpha   90.00
_cell.angle_beta   90.00
_cell.angle_gamma   90.00
#
_symmetry.space_group_name_H-M   'P 1'
#
loop_
_entity.id
_entity.type
_entity.pdbx_description
1 polymer ?
#
loop_
_entity_poly.entity_id
_entity_poly.type
_entity_poly.pdbx_seq_one_letter_code
_entity_poly.pdbx_strand_id
1 'polypeptide(L)'
;MRFKLFIAAIILSAGLNLSADLRNYQAPLDNANWMMQGSVIQCQLEQDIPQYGTAVFSSSASRRPNMNFELQLRRFSPQRITEADLNSQPPAWKHGVSAQSLGNVTMFPSSTPINIQDQNAWQLLTELEQGMFPTFTYAASEPDQDTVSVAISAVNFQPIYDKFLNCVSNLLPYS
;
A
#
# COMPACT_ATOMS: atom_id res chain seq x y z
N MET A 1 -42.75 52.00 31.61
CA MET A 1 -43.41 50.71 31.86
C MET A 1 -43.90 50.15 30.54
N ARG A 2 -43.36 49.00 30.09
CA ARG A 2 -43.96 47.94 29.26
C ARG A 2 -42.82 47.15 28.59
N PHE A 3 -42.24 46.30 29.44
CA PHE A 3 -41.37 45.18 29.14
C PHE A 3 -42.02 44.29 28.08
N LYS A 4 -41.34 44.00 26.95
CA LYS A 4 -41.68 42.85 26.10
C LYS A 4 -40.56 42.49 25.11
N LEU A 5 -39.87 41.41 25.51
CA LEU A 5 -39.28 40.34 24.70
C LEU A 5 -38.22 40.70 23.65
N PHE A 6 -36.98 40.71 24.12
CA PHE A 6 -35.84 40.11 23.41
C PHE A 6 -36.15 38.62 23.13
N ILE A 7 -36.24 38.23 21.86
CA ILE A 7 -36.04 36.83 21.45
C ILE A 7 -34.83 36.84 20.52
N ALA A 8 -33.67 36.56 21.12
CA ALA A 8 -32.46 36.22 20.41
C ALA A 8 -32.68 34.87 19.72
N ALA A 9 -32.83 34.88 18.39
CA ALA A 9 -32.76 33.67 17.58
C ALA A 9 -31.29 33.24 17.48
N ILE A 10 -30.79 32.56 18.51
CA ILE A 10 -29.55 31.79 18.45
C ILE A 10 -29.90 30.51 17.70
N ILE A 11 -29.66 30.51 16.39
CA ILE A 11 -29.68 29.30 15.58
C ILE A 11 -28.47 28.47 16.01
N LEU A 12 -28.75 27.48 16.85
CA LEU A 12 -27.81 26.47 17.31
C LEU A 12 -27.45 25.58 16.12
N SER A 13 -26.38 25.91 15.40
CA SER A 13 -25.78 25.02 14.40
C SER A 13 -25.16 23.82 15.14
N ALA A 14 -25.95 22.78 15.34
CA ALA A 14 -25.46 21.47 15.76
C ALA A 14 -24.53 20.95 14.65
N GLY A 15 -23.22 21.01 14.88
CA GLY A 15 -22.24 20.41 14.01
C GLY A 15 -22.49 18.90 13.92
N LEU A 16 -22.94 18.43 12.77
CA LEU A 16 -22.90 17.02 12.43
C LEU A 16 -21.42 16.63 12.32
N ASN A 17 -20.89 15.99 13.36
CA ASN A 17 -19.59 15.33 13.28
C ASN A 17 -19.78 14.07 12.43
N LEU A 18 -19.64 14.20 11.11
CA LEU A 18 -19.45 13.08 10.21
C LEU A 18 -18.03 12.56 10.45
N SER A 19 -17.90 11.51 11.26
CA SER A 19 -16.64 10.77 11.41
C SER A 19 -16.47 9.88 10.18
N ALA A 20 -15.68 10.31 9.20
CA ALA A 20 -15.15 9.41 8.19
C ALA A 20 -13.98 8.64 8.84
N ASP A 21 -14.12 7.33 9.01
CA ASP A 21 -13.03 6.50 9.53
C ASP A 21 -12.08 6.14 8.38
N LEU A 22 -10.78 6.40 8.58
CA LEU A 22 -9.73 6.06 7.63
C LEU A 22 -8.92 4.93 8.23
N ARG A 23 -9.09 3.74 7.67
CA ARG A 23 -8.39 2.56 8.15
C ARG A 23 -7.04 2.44 7.46
N ASN A 24 -5.99 2.79 8.20
CA ASN A 24 -4.61 2.74 7.73
C ASN A 24 -3.91 1.45 8.18
N TYR A 25 -3.37 0.71 7.22
CA TYR A 25 -2.54 -0.47 7.43
C TYR A 25 -1.13 -0.17 6.98
N GLN A 26 -0.17 -0.26 7.90
CA GLN A 26 1.25 -0.17 7.60
C GLN A 26 2.03 -0.99 8.63
N ALA A 27 3.20 -1.49 8.25
CA ALA A 27 4.11 -2.08 9.23
C ALA A 27 4.63 -0.99 10.19
N PRO A 28 4.62 -1.22 11.51
CA PRO A 28 5.24 -0.33 12.49
C PRO A 28 6.72 -0.11 12.17
N LEU A 29 7.24 1.08 12.51
CA LEU A 29 8.63 1.46 12.21
C LEU A 29 9.65 0.52 12.85
N ASP A 30 9.33 -0.01 14.02
CA ASP A 30 10.12 -0.95 14.80
C ASP A 30 9.98 -2.41 14.33
N ASN A 31 9.01 -2.72 13.46
CA ASN A 31 8.66 -4.10 13.09
C ASN A 31 8.42 -4.31 11.58
N ALA A 32 8.87 -3.37 10.74
CA ALA A 32 8.89 -3.54 9.29
C ALA A 32 9.96 -4.58 8.92
N ASN A 33 9.57 -5.85 8.94
CA ASN A 33 10.44 -6.96 8.64
C ASN A 33 10.32 -7.31 7.16
N TRP A 34 11.45 -7.19 6.46
CA TRP A 34 11.62 -7.70 5.11
C TRP A 34 12.27 -9.07 5.15
N MET A 35 11.78 -9.97 4.32
CA MET A 35 12.32 -11.32 4.16
C MET A 35 12.56 -11.60 2.69
N MET A 36 13.62 -12.34 2.38
CA MET A 36 13.90 -12.80 1.03
C MET A 36 13.98 -14.31 1.02
N GLN A 37 13.28 -14.91 0.07
CA GLN A 37 13.32 -16.34 -0.23
C GLN A 37 13.77 -16.51 -1.68
N GLY A 38 14.67 -17.44 -1.94
CA GLY A 38 15.32 -17.52 -3.24
C GLY A 38 15.77 -18.92 -3.61
N SER A 39 15.67 -19.21 -4.89
CA SER A 39 16.19 -20.40 -5.54
C SER A 39 16.74 -20.03 -6.93
N VAL A 40 17.35 -20.98 -7.63
CA VAL A 40 17.86 -20.75 -8.99
C VAL A 40 16.77 -20.48 -10.04
N ILE A 41 15.49 -20.71 -9.70
CA ILE A 41 14.35 -20.54 -10.60
C ILE A 41 13.41 -19.39 -10.22
N GLN A 42 13.46 -18.91 -8.97
CA GLN A 42 12.59 -17.86 -8.48
C GLN A 42 13.17 -17.19 -7.24
N CYS A 43 13.03 -15.86 -7.18
CA CYS A 43 13.36 -15.02 -6.05
C CYS A 43 12.11 -14.27 -5.60
N GLN A 44 11.90 -14.17 -4.29
CA GLN A 44 10.79 -13.47 -3.66
C GLN A 44 11.31 -12.55 -2.56
N LEU A 45 10.79 -11.33 -2.53
CA LEU A 45 11.03 -10.34 -1.49
C LEU A 45 9.69 -9.96 -0.87
N GLU A 46 9.56 -10.19 0.42
CA GLU A 46 8.28 -10.15 1.12
C GLU A 46 8.34 -9.16 2.29
N GLN A 47 7.27 -8.40 2.44
CA GLN A 47 7.00 -7.62 3.64
C GLN A 47 5.64 -8.00 4.23
N ASP A 48 5.65 -8.32 5.51
CA ASP A 48 4.44 -8.54 6.28
C ASP A 48 3.76 -7.21 6.62
N ILE A 49 2.48 -7.06 6.26
CA ILE A 49 1.64 -5.91 6.64
C ILE A 49 0.68 -6.39 7.75
N PRO A 50 0.90 -5.99 9.01
CA PRO A 50 0.13 -6.50 10.14
C PRO A 50 -1.38 -6.30 9.95
N GLN A 51 -2.15 -7.33 10.32
CA GLN A 51 -3.63 -7.35 10.23
C GLN A 51 -4.22 -7.22 8.82
N TYR A 52 -3.39 -7.09 7.79
CA TYR A 52 -3.86 -6.89 6.41
C TYR A 52 -3.46 -8.05 5.49
N GLY A 53 -2.16 -8.27 5.30
CA GLY A 53 -1.66 -9.15 4.25
C GLY A 53 -0.14 -9.14 4.13
N THR A 54 0.36 -9.56 2.97
CA THR A 54 1.77 -9.60 2.63
C THR A 54 1.99 -8.95 1.27
N ALA A 55 2.93 -8.01 1.20
CA ALA A 55 3.42 -7.44 -0.05
C ALA A 55 4.54 -8.34 -0.58
N VAL A 56 4.39 -8.89 -1.78
CA VAL A 56 5.31 -9.86 -2.36
C VAL A 56 5.81 -9.34 -3.70
N PHE A 57 7.12 -9.12 -3.80
CA PHE A 57 7.81 -8.93 -5.06
C PHE A 57 8.42 -10.26 -5.49
N SER A 58 8.32 -10.58 -6.78
CA SER A 58 8.80 -11.85 -7.31
C SER A 58 9.42 -11.68 -8.68
N SER A 59 10.49 -12.45 -8.92
CA SER A 59 11.13 -12.56 -10.22
C SER A 59 11.48 -14.02 -10.45
N SER A 60 11.19 -14.51 -11.65
CA SER A 60 11.37 -15.91 -12.04
C SER A 60 12.40 -16.04 -13.15
N ALA A 61 13.02 -17.21 -13.27
CA ALA A 61 13.95 -17.56 -14.34
C ALA A 61 13.32 -17.29 -15.71
N SER A 62 13.98 -16.45 -16.50
CA SER A 62 13.51 -15.97 -17.80
C SER A 62 14.70 -15.46 -18.62
N ARG A 63 14.57 -15.43 -19.95
CA ARG A 63 15.54 -14.75 -20.83
C ARG A 63 15.61 -13.24 -20.59
N ARG A 64 14.57 -12.64 -20.02
CA ARG A 64 14.51 -11.20 -19.74
C ARG A 64 14.15 -10.96 -18.28
N PRO A 65 14.71 -9.91 -17.64
CA PRO A 65 14.28 -9.50 -16.32
C PRO A 65 12.78 -9.28 -16.29
N ASN A 66 12.13 -9.92 -15.33
CA ASN A 66 10.69 -9.77 -15.05
C ASN A 66 10.54 -9.41 -13.59
N MET A 67 9.47 -8.69 -13.27
CA MET A 67 9.11 -8.37 -11.90
C MET A 67 7.61 -8.42 -11.75
N ASN A 68 7.14 -9.08 -10.71
CA ASN A 68 5.73 -9.13 -10.38
C ASN A 68 5.56 -8.74 -8.93
N PHE A 69 4.65 -7.80 -8.68
CA PHE A 69 4.22 -7.39 -7.37
C PHE A 69 2.82 -7.93 -7.11
N GLU A 70 2.64 -8.52 -5.94
CA GLU A 70 1.36 -9.04 -5.46
C GLU A 70 1.07 -8.55 -4.05
N LEU A 71 -0.17 -8.12 -3.83
CA LEU A 71 -0.67 -7.89 -2.49
C LEU A 71 -1.56 -9.07 -2.09
N GLN A 72 -1.04 -9.94 -1.23
CA GLN A 72 -1.74 -11.14 -0.76
C GLN A 72 -2.47 -10.83 0.54
N LEU A 73 -3.78 -11.02 0.58
CA LEU A 73 -4.60 -10.66 1.73
C LEU A 73 -4.79 -11.84 2.67
N ARG A 74 -4.80 -11.57 3.98
CA ARG A 74 -5.03 -12.61 5.00
C ARG A 74 -6.48 -12.87 5.33
N ARG A 75 -7.37 -11.89 5.18
CA ARG A 75 -8.77 -12.01 5.61
C ARG A 75 -9.78 -11.28 4.73
N PHE A 76 -9.45 -10.10 4.21
CA PHE A 76 -10.43 -9.18 3.61
C PHE A 76 -10.23 -9.00 2.10
N SER A 77 -10.74 -9.93 1.30
CA SER A 77 -10.79 -9.76 -0.16
C SER A 77 -11.97 -8.86 -0.56
N PRO A 78 -11.80 -7.94 -1.54
CA PRO A 78 -12.93 -7.19 -2.08
C PRO A 78 -13.96 -8.15 -2.69
N GLN A 79 -15.25 -7.90 -2.47
CA GLN A 79 -16.32 -8.75 -3.01
C GLN A 79 -16.61 -8.46 -4.49
N ARG A 80 -16.14 -7.32 -5.00
CA ARG A 80 -16.36 -6.82 -6.36
C ARG A 80 -15.06 -6.21 -6.88
N ILE A 81 -14.96 -6.11 -8.20
CA ILE A 81 -13.87 -5.34 -8.83
C ILE A 81 -13.96 -3.90 -8.35
N THR A 82 -12.85 -3.37 -7.84
CA THR A 82 -12.74 -2.01 -7.28
C THR A 82 -11.45 -1.38 -7.77
N GLU A 83 -11.40 -0.06 -7.91
CA GLU A 83 -10.16 0.66 -8.23
C GLU A 83 -9.48 1.14 -6.94
N ALA A 84 -8.15 1.06 -6.92
CA ALA A 84 -7.32 1.62 -5.86
C ALA A 84 -6.36 2.64 -6.44
N ASP A 85 -6.27 3.81 -5.79
CA ASP A 85 -5.27 4.81 -6.08
C ASP A 85 -3.92 4.34 -5.53
N LEU A 86 -2.88 4.40 -6.35
CA LEU A 86 -1.52 4.04 -5.96
C LEU A 86 -0.66 5.31 -5.90
N ASN A 87 -0.14 5.61 -4.72
CA ASN A 87 0.67 6.79 -4.46
C ASN A 87 2.00 6.42 -3.79
N SER A 88 3.08 7.11 -4.17
CA SER A 88 4.34 7.10 -3.43
C SER A 88 4.28 8.16 -2.33
N GLN A 89 4.15 7.71 -1.08
CA GLN A 89 4.00 8.60 0.08
C GLN A 89 5.33 8.76 0.82
N PRO A 90 5.76 9.98 1.18
CA PRO A 90 6.94 10.16 2.02
C PRO A 90 6.65 9.72 3.46
N PRO A 91 7.59 9.09 4.17
CA PRO A 91 7.43 8.86 5.59
C PRO A 91 7.42 10.17 6.38
N ALA A 92 6.85 10.17 7.58
CA ALA A 92 6.61 11.37 8.37
C ALA A 92 7.88 12.22 8.68
N TRP A 93 9.06 11.60 8.68
CA TRP A 93 10.35 12.26 8.93
C TRP A 93 11.05 12.75 7.65
N LYS A 94 10.54 12.43 6.45
CA LYS A 94 11.09 12.87 5.17
C LYS A 94 10.42 14.18 4.73
N HIS A 95 10.73 15.24 5.47
CA HIS A 95 10.15 16.57 5.23
C HIS A 95 10.59 17.16 3.88
N GLY A 96 9.73 17.98 3.27
CA GLY A 96 10.02 18.70 2.02
C GLY A 96 9.83 17.87 0.74
N VAL A 97 9.43 16.60 0.86
CA VAL A 97 9.03 15.75 -0.27
C VAL A 97 7.52 15.61 -0.27
N SER A 98 6.89 15.75 -1.43
CA SER A 98 5.44 15.55 -1.60
C SER A 98 5.13 14.14 -2.04
N ALA A 99 3.91 13.68 -1.75
CA ALA A 99 3.40 12.46 -2.34
C ALA A 99 3.32 12.57 -3.88
N GLN A 100 3.58 11.48 -4.57
CA GLN A 100 3.47 11.38 -6.03
C GLN A 100 2.48 10.29 -6.41
N SER A 101 1.54 10.60 -7.32
CA SER A 101 0.68 9.56 -7.88
C SER A 101 1.45 8.69 -8.86
N LEU A 102 1.29 7.37 -8.71
CA LEU A 102 1.83 6.35 -9.63
C LEU A 102 0.71 5.78 -10.54
N GLY A 103 -0.52 6.29 -10.40
CA GLY A 103 -1.69 5.87 -11.16
C GLY A 103 -2.69 5.06 -10.32
N ASN A 104 -3.55 4.31 -11.01
CA ASN A 104 -4.60 3.50 -10.40
C ASN A 104 -4.38 2.02 -10.73
N VAL A 105 -4.78 1.15 -9.81
CA VAL A 105 -4.71 -0.30 -10.00
C VAL A 105 -6.08 -0.93 -9.77
N THR A 106 -6.41 -1.91 -10.59
CA THR A 106 -7.66 -2.66 -10.45
C THR A 106 -7.48 -3.76 -9.42
N MET A 107 -8.36 -3.79 -8.42
CA MET A 107 -8.45 -4.84 -7.43
C MET A 107 -9.50 -5.87 -7.85
N PHE A 108 -9.10 -7.14 -7.98
CA PHE A 108 -9.99 -8.25 -8.31
C PHE A 108 -10.45 -9.01 -7.05
N PRO A 109 -11.63 -9.64 -7.07
CA PRO A 109 -12.15 -10.42 -5.95
C PRO A 109 -11.42 -11.77 -5.82
N SER A 110 -10.21 -11.75 -5.26
CA SER A 110 -9.37 -12.93 -5.04
C SER A 110 -8.54 -12.79 -3.75
N SER A 111 -7.81 -13.83 -3.37
CA SER A 111 -6.84 -13.76 -2.26
C SER A 111 -5.66 -12.82 -2.56
N THR A 112 -5.43 -12.51 -3.84
CA THR A 112 -4.36 -11.63 -4.34
C THR A 112 -4.98 -10.58 -5.24
N PRO A 113 -5.71 -9.59 -4.68
CA PRO A 113 -6.52 -8.65 -5.46
C PRO A 113 -5.71 -7.75 -6.37
N ILE A 114 -4.47 -7.42 -5.98
CA ILE A 114 -3.58 -6.54 -6.74
C ILE A 114 -2.43 -7.38 -7.26
N ASN A 115 -2.25 -7.34 -8.58
CA ASN A 115 -1.12 -7.91 -9.29
C ASN A 115 -0.62 -6.83 -10.26
N ILE A 116 0.65 -6.44 -10.14
CA ILE A 116 1.30 -5.40 -10.93
C ILE A 116 2.55 -6.01 -11.55
N GLN A 117 2.73 -5.83 -12.86
CA GLN A 117 3.79 -6.50 -13.62
C GLN A 117 4.80 -5.52 -14.19
N ASP A 118 6.01 -6.04 -14.37
CA ASP A 118 7.16 -5.47 -15.04
C ASP A 118 7.46 -4.03 -14.61
N GLN A 119 7.36 -3.06 -15.53
CA GLN A 119 7.80 -1.69 -15.31
C GLN A 119 7.18 -1.06 -14.07
N ASN A 120 5.89 -1.29 -13.83
CA ASN A 120 5.19 -0.72 -12.68
C ASN A 120 5.63 -1.40 -11.38
N ALA A 121 5.94 -2.70 -11.41
CA ALA A 121 6.48 -3.41 -10.25
C ALA A 121 7.91 -2.98 -9.93
N TRP A 122 8.74 -2.73 -10.94
CA TRP A 122 10.07 -2.13 -10.77
C TRP A 122 10.00 -0.69 -10.23
N GLN A 123 9.00 0.09 -10.66
CA GLN A 123 8.78 1.42 -10.13
C GLN A 123 8.50 1.37 -8.62
N LEU A 124 7.67 0.44 -8.15
CA LEU A 124 7.42 0.26 -6.72
C LEU A 124 8.70 -0.04 -5.92
N LEU A 125 9.58 -0.90 -6.43
CA LEU A 125 10.89 -1.15 -5.80
C LEU A 125 11.76 0.10 -5.77
N THR A 126 11.74 0.90 -6.83
CA THR A 126 12.48 2.17 -6.93
C THR A 126 11.98 3.18 -5.88
N GLU A 127 10.67 3.28 -5.68
CA GLU A 127 10.10 4.15 -4.63
C GLU A 127 10.57 3.71 -3.23
N LEU A 128 10.55 2.40 -2.96
CA LEU A 128 11.04 1.83 -1.71
C LEU A 128 12.55 2.08 -1.50
N GLU A 129 13.37 1.94 -2.54
CA GLU A 129 14.81 2.25 -2.52
C GLU A 129 15.06 3.72 -2.19
N GLN A 130 14.22 4.63 -2.70
CA GLN A 130 14.28 6.06 -2.35
C GLN A 130 13.77 6.36 -0.94
N GLY A 131 13.32 5.35 -0.18
CA GLY A 131 12.75 5.52 1.16
C GLY A 131 11.32 6.06 1.15
N MET A 132 10.61 5.97 0.01
CA MET A 132 9.19 6.30 -0.11
C MET A 132 8.33 5.06 0.15
N PHE A 133 7.08 5.26 0.55
CA PHE A 133 6.16 4.21 0.95
C PHE A 133 5.04 4.11 -0.08
N PRO A 134 5.11 3.16 -1.03
CA PRO A 134 3.99 2.89 -1.91
C PRO A 134 2.73 2.57 -1.11
N THR A 135 1.66 3.30 -1.40
CA THR A 135 0.41 3.27 -0.64
C THR A 135 -0.77 3.10 -1.57
N PHE A 136 -1.56 2.06 -1.33
CA PHE A 136 -2.81 1.77 -2.03
C PHE A 136 -3.98 2.33 -1.23
N THR A 137 -4.85 3.12 -1.86
CA THR A 137 -6.02 3.72 -1.22
C THR A 137 -7.28 3.36 -1.99
N TYR A 138 -8.29 2.79 -1.33
CA TYR A 138 -9.54 2.36 -1.97
C TYR A 138 -10.72 2.40 -0.99
N ALA A 139 -11.94 2.45 -1.52
CA ALA A 139 -13.17 2.41 -0.71
C ALA A 139 -13.45 0.99 -0.19
N ALA A 140 -13.78 0.86 1.10
CA ALA A 140 -14.26 -0.41 1.65
C ALA A 140 -15.61 -0.80 1.02
N SER A 141 -15.86 -2.10 0.90
CA SER A 141 -17.14 -2.61 0.37
C SER A 141 -18.30 -2.55 1.39
N GLU A 142 -18.04 -2.19 2.65
CA GLU A 142 -19.05 -2.07 3.71
C GLU A 142 -19.82 -0.72 3.59
N PRO A 143 -21.06 -0.62 4.09
CA PRO A 143 -21.95 0.52 3.83
C PRO A 143 -21.55 1.83 4.51
N ASP A 144 -20.77 1.78 5.58
CA ASP A 144 -20.13 2.96 6.17
C ASP A 144 -18.83 3.23 5.40
N GLN A 145 -18.67 4.48 4.96
CA GLN A 145 -17.73 4.96 3.93
C GLN A 145 -16.25 4.93 4.36
N ASP A 146 -15.78 3.78 4.83
CA ASP A 146 -14.43 3.63 5.32
C ASP A 146 -13.48 3.58 4.12
N THR A 147 -12.60 4.58 4.03
CA THR A 147 -11.48 4.50 3.10
C THR A 147 -10.42 3.61 3.73
N VAL A 148 -9.88 2.68 2.94
CA VAL A 148 -8.78 1.82 3.37
C VAL A 148 -7.51 2.30 2.69
N SER A 149 -6.46 2.49 3.49
CA SER A 149 -5.12 2.83 3.01
C SER A 149 -4.13 1.78 3.46
N VAL A 150 -3.29 1.30 2.55
CA VAL A 150 -2.34 0.22 2.80
C VAL A 150 -0.98 0.65 2.29
N ALA A 151 -0.05 0.91 3.21
CA ALA A 151 1.31 1.35 2.90
C ALA A 151 2.32 0.21 3.05
N ILE A 152 3.20 0.09 2.05
CA ILE A 152 4.39 -0.75 2.07
C ILE A 152 5.53 0.09 2.61
N SER A 153 6.14 -0.34 3.71
CA SER A 153 7.14 0.44 4.44
C SER A 153 8.55 0.21 3.87
N ALA A 154 9.27 1.29 3.57
CA ALA A 154 10.68 1.21 3.16
C ALA A 154 11.66 1.00 4.34
N VAL A 155 11.16 0.90 5.57
CA VAL A 155 12.03 0.67 6.74
C VAL A 155 12.66 -0.71 6.66
N ASN A 156 13.97 -0.79 6.93
CA ASN A 156 14.79 -2.01 6.85
C ASN A 156 14.78 -2.71 5.48
N PHE A 157 14.34 -2.02 4.42
CA PHE A 157 14.25 -2.59 3.06
C PHE A 157 15.62 -2.87 2.45
N GLN A 158 16.51 -1.86 2.43
CA GLN A 158 17.76 -1.89 1.66
C GLN A 158 18.61 -3.16 1.88
N PRO A 159 18.92 -3.59 3.13
CA PRO A 159 19.81 -4.73 3.35
C PRO A 159 19.24 -6.06 2.82
N ILE A 160 17.91 -6.18 2.73
CA ILE A 160 17.24 -7.38 2.21
C ILE A 160 17.05 -7.26 0.69
N TYR A 161 16.79 -6.04 0.21
CA TYR A 161 16.73 -5.74 -1.22
C TYR A 161 18.05 -6.05 -1.94
N ASP A 162 19.21 -5.72 -1.35
CA ASP A 162 20.51 -6.06 -1.93
C ASP A 162 20.69 -7.59 -2.07
N LYS A 163 20.20 -8.37 -1.10
CA LYS A 163 20.21 -9.84 -1.19
C LYS A 163 19.26 -10.34 -2.27
N PHE A 164 18.09 -9.70 -2.40
CA PHE A 164 17.13 -10.02 -3.45
C PHE A 164 17.72 -9.75 -4.84
N LEU A 165 18.39 -8.62 -5.06
CA LEU A 165 19.07 -8.32 -6.33
C LEU A 165 20.14 -9.36 -6.67
N ASN A 166 20.92 -9.79 -5.68
CA ASN A 166 21.87 -10.88 -5.85
C ASN A 166 21.18 -12.21 -6.21
N CYS A 167 20.00 -12.49 -5.64
CA CYS A 167 19.21 -13.66 -6.05
C CYS A 167 18.78 -13.53 -7.51
N VAL A 168 18.22 -12.38 -7.90
CA VAL A 168 17.72 -12.12 -9.26
C VAL A 168 18.84 -12.25 -10.30
N SER A 169 20.05 -11.77 -10.00
CA SER A 169 21.20 -11.92 -10.91
C SER A 169 21.67 -13.37 -11.09
N ASN A 170 21.31 -14.27 -10.17
CA ASN A 170 21.66 -15.69 -10.19
C ASN A 170 20.53 -16.58 -10.73
N LEU A 171 19.41 -15.99 -11.17
CA LEU A 171 18.34 -16.74 -11.82
C LEU A 171 18.83 -17.35 -13.14
N LEU A 172 18.38 -18.57 -13.41
CA LEU A 172 18.77 -19.26 -14.63
C LEU A 172 18.15 -18.56 -15.87
N PRO A 173 18.92 -18.38 -16.95
CA PRO A 173 18.44 -17.72 -18.16
C PRO A 173 17.76 -18.73 -19.11
N TYR A 174 16.70 -19.39 -18.64
CA TYR A 174 15.87 -20.27 -19.49
C TYR A 174 14.42 -19.77 -19.54
N SER A 175 13.66 -20.24 -20.54
CA SER A 175 12.36 -19.76 -21.06
C SER A 175 12.54 -19.01 -22.37
#